data_AF-A0A0Q9Y062-F1
#
_entry.id   AF-A0A0Q9Y062-F1
#
_cell.length_a   1.000
_cell.length_b   1.000
_cell.length_c   1.000
_cell.angle_alpha   90.00
_cell.angle_beta   90.00
_cell.angle_gamma   90.00
#
_symmetry.space_group_name_H-M   'P 1'
#
loop_
_entity.id
_entity.type
_entity.pdbx_description
1 polymer ?
#
loop_
_entity_poly.entity_id
_entity_poly.type
_entity_poly.pdbx_seq_one_letter_code
_entity_poly.pdbx_strand_id
1 'polypeptide(L)'
;MTHFPLKYLRYVVAYVFIVSGLMKLISSELGDFFIQLGLPFPEITLYVVAFTEIIAGILLLFNIATKLATIPLMAIMIAALIITKIPILSTDFIQFLFEARLDITMFVLLIILYKWATE
;
A
#
# COMPACT_ATOMS: atom_id res chain seq x y z
N MET A 1 24.14 -17.68 2.74
CA MET A 1 24.50 -16.34 3.27
C MET A 1 23.85 -15.21 2.45
N THR A 2 22.59 -15.37 2.01
CA THR A 2 21.96 -14.49 0.98
C THR A 2 20.65 -13.80 1.44
N HIS A 3 20.25 -13.90 2.72
CA HIS A 3 18.97 -13.36 3.20
C HIS A 3 19.06 -12.01 3.96
N PHE A 4 20.25 -11.45 4.17
CA PHE A 4 20.41 -10.16 4.84
C PHE A 4 19.72 -8.96 4.15
N PRO A 5 19.79 -8.79 2.80
CA PRO A 5 19.23 -7.60 2.16
C PRO A 5 17.68 -7.53 2.25
N LEU A 6 17.01 -8.68 2.28
CA LEU A 6 15.55 -8.75 2.24
C LEU A 6 14.89 -8.40 3.58
N LYS A 7 15.60 -8.56 4.70
CA LYS A 7 15.10 -8.12 6.02
C LYS A 7 14.94 -6.61 6.08
N TYR A 8 15.93 -5.85 5.59
CA TYR A 8 15.85 -4.40 5.53
C TYR A 8 14.75 -3.93 4.58
N LEU A 9 14.62 -4.59 3.43
CA LEU A 9 13.52 -4.32 2.51
C LEU A 9 12.16 -4.46 3.19
N ARG A 10 11.95 -5.55 3.93
CA ARG A 10 10.72 -5.78 4.67
C ARG A 10 10.42 -4.68 5.68
N TYR A 11 11.43 -4.22 6.42
CA TYR A 11 11.26 -3.13 7.38
C TYR A 11 10.86 -1.81 6.71
N VAL A 12 11.46 -1.48 5.56
CA VAL A 12 11.11 -0.28 4.80
C VAL A 12 9.68 -0.38 4.26
N VAL A 13 9.30 -1.51 3.68
CA VAL A 13 7.93 -1.74 3.18
C VAL A 13 6.91 -1.66 4.32
N ALA A 14 7.20 -2.31 5.46
CA ALA A 14 6.36 -2.26 6.64
C ALA A 14 6.16 -0.83 7.15
N TYR A 15 7.25 -0.05 7.22
CA TYR A 15 7.20 1.37 7.62
C TYR A 15 6.26 2.18 6.72
N VAL A 16 6.38 2.04 5.40
CA VAL A 16 5.54 2.78 4.44
C VAL A 16 4.06 2.48 4.64
N PHE A 17 3.68 1.22 4.80
CA PHE A 17 2.28 0.84 4.98
C PHE A 17 1.72 1.25 6.35
N ILE A 18 2.49 1.08 7.43
CA ILE A 18 2.06 1.50 8.77
C ILE A 18 1.82 3.01 8.79
N VAL A 19 2.76 3.80 8.27
CA VAL A 19 2.62 5.26 8.23
C VAL A 19 1.49 5.69 7.30
N SER A 20 1.34 5.08 6.13
CA SER A 20 0.24 5.39 5.21
C SER A 20 -1.13 5.12 5.85
N GLY A 21 -1.29 3.97 6.51
CA GLY A 21 -2.53 3.63 7.19
C GLY A 21 -2.82 4.53 8.38
N LEU A 22 -1.81 4.91 9.17
CA LEU A 22 -1.98 5.88 10.27
C LEU A 22 -2.39 7.27 9.74
N MET A 23 -1.79 7.73 8.65
CA MET A 23 -2.16 9.01 8.03
C MET A 23 -3.62 9.00 7.58
N LYS A 24 -4.13 7.88 7.04
CA LYS A 24 -5.55 7.73 6.68
C LYS A 24 -6.51 7.85 7.87
N LEU A 25 -6.07 7.54 9.10
CA LEU A 25 -6.89 7.65 10.30
C LEU A 25 -6.84 9.03 10.97
N ILE A 26 -5.71 9.74 10.82
CA ILE A 26 -5.46 11.01 11.54
C ILE A 26 -5.74 12.22 10.66
N SER A 27 -5.47 12.12 9.35
CA SER A 27 -5.62 13.25 8.42
C SER A 27 -7.06 13.42 7.97
N SER A 28 -7.66 14.55 8.33
CA SER A 28 -8.96 14.98 7.81
C SER A 28 -8.94 15.17 6.29
N GLU A 29 -7.82 15.66 5.75
CA GLU A 29 -7.64 15.88 4.30
C GLU A 29 -7.74 14.57 3.51
N LEU A 30 -7.15 13.49 4.04
CA LEU A 30 -7.27 12.17 3.41
C LEU A 30 -8.69 11.59 3.55
N GLY A 31 -9.38 11.90 4.64
CA GLY A 31 -10.80 11.57 4.81
C GLY A 31 -11.66 12.23 3.73
N ASP A 32 -11.50 13.55 3.56
CA ASP A 32 -12.21 14.32 2.54
C ASP A 32 -11.88 13.84 1.13
N PHE A 33 -10.62 13.51 0.87
CA PHE A 33 -10.20 12.92 -0.40
C PHE A 33 -10.94 11.60 -0.69
N PHE A 34 -11.07 10.70 0.29
CA PHE A 34 -11.79 9.44 0.11
C PHE A 34 -13.29 9.65 -0.20
N ILE A 35 -13.91 10.67 0.40
CA ILE A 35 -15.30 11.05 0.08
C ILE A 35 -15.42 11.49 -1.38
N GLN A 36 -14.43 12.22 -1.90
CA GLN A 36 -14.40 12.68 -3.29
C GLN A 36 -14.14 11.57 -4.31
N LEU A 37 -13.59 10.41 -3.90
CA LEU A 37 -13.33 9.27 -4.80
C LEU A 37 -14.63 8.62 -5.34
N GLY A 38 -15.80 8.95 -4.78
CA GLY A 38 -17.08 8.40 -5.24
C GLY A 38 -17.26 6.91 -4.93
N LEU A 39 -16.50 6.38 -3.97
CA LEU A 39 -16.58 4.98 -3.55
C LEU A 39 -17.89 4.70 -2.78
N PRO A 40 -18.44 3.47 -2.87
CA PRO A 40 -19.55 3.09 -2.02
C PRO A 40 -19.08 3.06 -0.55
N PHE A 41 -19.76 3.81 0.31
CA PHE A 41 -19.42 3.97 1.73
C PHE A 41 -17.94 4.39 1.96
N PRO A 42 -17.56 5.63 1.59
CA PRO A 42 -16.17 6.10 1.61
C PRO A 42 -15.49 5.97 2.97
N GLU A 43 -16.19 6.33 4.05
CA GLU A 43 -15.65 6.26 5.42
C GLU A 43 -15.34 4.82 5.85
N ILE A 44 -16.23 3.87 5.57
CA ILE A 44 -16.01 2.46 5.90
C ILE A 44 -14.82 1.93 5.12
N THR A 45 -14.73 2.26 3.84
CA THR A 45 -13.62 1.83 2.98
C THR A 45 -12.30 2.43 3.45
N LEU A 46 -12.28 3.72 3.84
CA LEU A 46 -11.11 4.37 4.43
C LEU A 46 -10.61 3.60 5.66
N TYR A 47 -11.50 3.32 6.62
CA TYR A 47 -11.13 2.57 7.82
C TYR A 47 -10.63 1.16 7.50
N VAL A 48 -11.32 0.42 6.63
CA VAL A 48 -10.93 -0.94 6.23
C VAL A 48 -9.54 -0.95 5.59
N VAL A 49 -9.28 -0.03 4.66
CA VAL A 49 -7.97 0.11 4.01
C VAL A 49 -6.90 0.46 5.05
N ALA A 50 -7.15 1.47 5.88
CA ALA A 50 -6.20 1.94 6.89
C ALA A 50 -5.83 0.85 7.91
N PHE A 51 -6.82 0.15 8.47
CA PHE A 51 -6.57 -0.97 9.39
C PHE A 51 -5.85 -2.12 8.71
N THR A 52 -6.21 -2.45 7.46
CA THR A 52 -5.53 -3.50 6.70
C THR A 52 -4.06 -3.18 6.48
N GLU A 53 -3.74 -1.93 6.10
CA GLU A 53 -2.36 -1.49 5.91
C GLU A 53 -1.55 -1.54 7.21
N ILE A 54 -2.12 -1.07 8.32
CA ILE A 54 -1.44 -1.07 9.62
C ILE A 54 -1.20 -2.51 10.10
N ILE A 55 -2.24 -3.35 10.11
CA ILE A 55 -2.14 -4.73 10.61
C ILE A 55 -1.19 -5.53 9.74
N ALA A 56 -1.33 -5.49 8.41
CA ALA A 56 -0.43 -6.20 7.51
C ALA A 56 1.00 -5.63 7.57
N GLY A 57 1.16 -4.32 7.72
CA GLY A 57 2.46 -3.68 7.93
C GLY A 57 3.15 -4.16 9.22
N ILE A 58 2.41 -4.28 10.33
CA ILE A 58 2.91 -4.84 11.59
C ILE A 58 3.32 -6.30 11.43
N LEU A 59 2.49 -7.11 10.76
CA LEU A 59 2.81 -8.51 10.46
C LEU A 59 4.10 -8.63 9.64
N LEU A 60 4.27 -7.78 8.61
CA LEU A 60 5.52 -7.67 7.86
C LEU A 60 6.69 -7.26 8.76
N LEU A 61 6.52 -6.26 9.63
CA LEU A 61 7.59 -5.79 10.53
C LEU A 61 8.15 -6.94 11.38
N PHE A 62 7.27 -7.71 12.03
CA PHE A 62 7.65 -8.81 12.91
C PHE A 62 7.93 -10.15 12.19
N ASN A 63 7.89 -10.18 10.85
CA ASN A 63 8.04 -11.39 10.06
C ASN A 63 7.00 -12.48 10.35
N ILE A 64 5.79 -12.09 10.76
CA ILE A 64 4.70 -13.01 11.09
C ILE A 64 3.80 -13.12 9.86
N ALA A 65 3.57 -14.34 9.36
CA ALA A 65 2.66 -14.59 8.25
C ALA A 65 2.87 -13.66 7.04
N THR A 66 4.13 -13.34 6.71
CA THR A 66 4.50 -12.33 5.71
C THR A 66 3.82 -12.56 4.36
N LYS A 67 3.71 -13.81 3.92
CA LYS A 67 2.99 -14.19 2.71
C LYS A 67 1.53 -13.74 2.74
N LEU A 68 0.82 -14.02 3.83
CA LEU A 68 -0.58 -13.61 3.99
C LEU A 68 -0.71 -12.09 4.11
N ALA A 69 0.24 -11.41 4.74
CA ALA A 69 0.24 -9.95 4.86
C ALA A 69 0.49 -9.23 3.52
N THR A 70 1.32 -9.77 2.64
CA THR A 70 1.59 -9.15 1.33
C THR A 70 0.39 -9.18 0.37
N ILE A 71 -0.47 -10.20 0.44
CA ILE A 71 -1.64 -10.35 -0.45
C ILE A 71 -2.61 -9.15 -0.36
N PRO A 72 -3.16 -8.79 0.82
CA PRO A 72 -4.08 -7.66 0.93
C PRO A 72 -3.38 -6.34 0.61
N LEU A 73 -2.10 -6.17 0.96
CA LEU A 73 -1.33 -4.98 0.61
C LEU A 73 -1.18 -4.82 -0.91
N MET A 74 -0.93 -5.92 -1.65
CA MET A 74 -0.90 -5.91 -3.11
C MET A 74 -2.25 -5.51 -3.71
N ALA A 75 -3.34 -6.03 -3.15
CA ALA A 75 -4.69 -5.67 -3.59
C ALA A 75 -4.98 -4.16 -3.38
N ILE A 76 -4.56 -3.60 -2.25
CA ILE A 76 -4.70 -2.16 -1.96
C ILE A 76 -3.90 -1.32 -2.95
N MET A 77 -2.66 -1.70 -3.26
CA MET A 77 -1.85 -0.98 -4.26
C MET A 77 -2.49 -1.00 -5.65
N ILE A 78 -3.05 -2.14 -6.08
CA ILE A 78 -3.77 -2.24 -7.35
C ILE A 78 -5.00 -1.33 -7.34
N ALA A 79 -5.81 -1.39 -6.28
CA ALA A 79 -7.00 -0.56 -6.14
C ALA A 79 -6.65 0.93 -6.15
N ALA A 80 -5.60 1.34 -5.41
CA ALA A 80 -5.12 2.71 -5.37
C ALA A 80 -4.69 3.21 -6.76
N LEU A 81 -3.94 2.40 -7.52
CA LEU A 81 -3.55 2.72 -8.89
C LEU A 81 -4.78 2.92 -9.80
N ILE A 82 -5.74 2.00 -9.75
CA ILE A 82 -6.94 2.05 -10.60
C ILE A 82 -7.81 3.26 -10.27
N ILE A 83 -8.08 3.48 -9.00
CA ILE A 83 -9.04 4.49 -8.54
C ILE A 83 -8.44 5.89 -8.62
N THR A 84 -7.18 6.06 -8.22
CA THR A 84 -6.59 7.40 -8.02
C THR A 84 -5.63 7.82 -9.14
N LYS A 85 -4.96 6.87 -9.82
CA LYS A 85 -3.89 7.21 -10.77
C LYS A 85 -4.30 7.03 -12.23
N ILE A 86 -5.05 5.99 -12.59
CA ILE A 86 -5.51 5.79 -13.98
C ILE A 86 -6.28 7.00 -14.53
N PRO A 87 -7.13 7.73 -13.78
CA PRO A 87 -7.76 8.94 -14.30
C PRO A 87 -6.76 10.01 -14.74
N ILE A 88 -5.63 10.15 -14.03
CA ILE A 88 -4.55 11.12 -14.33
C ILE A 88 -3.86 10.78 -15.66
N LEU A 89 -3.75 9.50 -16.00
CA LEU A 89 -3.15 9.02 -17.24
C LEU A 89 -3.81 9.63 -18.49
N SER A 90 -5.11 9.90 -18.42
CA SER A 90 -5.86 10.53 -19.51
C SER A 90 -5.55 12.01 -19.71
N THR A 91 -4.96 12.65 -18.70
CA THR A 91 -4.68 14.10 -18.69
C THR A 91 -3.20 14.37 -18.96
N ASP A 92 -2.30 13.73 -18.21
CA ASP A 92 -0.86 13.92 -18.35
C ASP A 92 -0.10 12.65 -17.93
N PHE A 93 0.65 12.09 -18.89
CA PHE A 93 1.44 10.88 -18.71
C PHE A 93 2.61 11.06 -17.73
N ILE A 94 3.29 12.20 -17.76
CA ILE A 94 4.45 12.46 -16.89
C ILE A 94 3.98 12.66 -15.45
N GLN A 95 2.89 13.42 -15.27
CA GLN A 95 2.27 13.58 -13.95
C GLN A 95 1.78 12.24 -13.39
N PHE A 96 1.17 11.39 -14.22
CA PHE A 96 0.78 10.04 -13.82
C PHE A 96 1.99 9.23 -13.31
N LEU A 97 3.08 9.18 -14.08
CA LEU A 97 4.28 8.44 -13.68
C LEU A 97 4.86 8.96 -12.38
N PHE A 98 4.86 10.29 -12.20
CA PHE A 98 5.31 10.89 -10.96
C PHE A 98 4.40 10.44 -9.81
N GLU A 99 3.09 10.64 -9.92
CA GLU A 99 2.13 10.33 -8.85
C GLU A 99 2.01 8.84 -8.50
N ALA A 100 2.19 7.95 -9.48
CA ALA A 100 2.09 6.49 -9.29
C ALA A 100 3.40 5.84 -8.84
N ARG A 101 4.52 6.59 -8.78
CA ARG A 101 5.86 6.04 -8.53
C ARG A 101 5.93 5.21 -7.24
N LEU A 102 5.28 5.68 -6.18
CA LEU A 102 5.31 5.05 -4.87
C LEU A 102 4.50 3.75 -4.89
N ASP A 103 3.28 3.79 -5.44
CA ASP A 103 2.39 2.64 -5.56
C ASP A 103 3.02 1.52 -6.39
N ILE A 104 3.58 1.85 -7.56
CA ILE A 104 4.27 0.89 -8.43
C ILE A 104 5.48 0.29 -7.71
N THR A 105 6.27 1.12 -7.04
CA THR A 105 7.43 0.65 -6.28
C THR A 105 7.00 -0.31 -5.18
N MET A 106 6.03 0.07 -4.34
CA MET A 106 5.54 -0.78 -3.26
C MET A 106 4.94 -2.09 -3.77
N PHE A 107 4.20 -2.05 -4.88
CA PHE A 107 3.64 -3.24 -5.50
C PHE A 107 4.74 -4.23 -5.94
N VAL A 108 5.79 -3.74 -6.61
CA VAL A 108 6.94 -4.59 -7.01
C VAL A 108 7.65 -5.16 -5.79
N LEU A 109 7.89 -4.35 -4.76
CA LEU A 109 8.55 -4.81 -3.54
C LEU A 109 7.72 -5.85 -2.79
N LEU A 110 6.40 -5.71 -2.77
CA LEU A 110 5.50 -6.72 -2.19
C LEU A 110 5.54 -8.04 -2.97
N ILE A 111 5.64 -8.02 -4.30
CA ILE A 111 5.82 -9.25 -5.10
C ILE A 111 7.14 -9.94 -4.74
N ILE A 112 8.22 -9.18 -4.57
CA ILE A 112 9.52 -9.72 -4.15
C ILE A 112 9.41 -10.35 -2.75
N LEU A 113 8.78 -9.66 -1.81
CA LEU A 113 8.56 -10.17 -0.45
C LEU A 113 7.64 -11.41 -0.42
N TYR A 114 6.62 -11.45 -1.27
CA TYR A 114 5.72 -12.61 -1.40
C TYR A 114 6.49 -13.85 -1.87
N LYS A 115 7.32 -13.72 -2.90
CA LYS A 115 8.16 -14.81 -3.42
C LYS A 115 9.19 -15.27 -2.39
N TRP A 116 9.82 -14.32 -1.71
CA TRP A 116 10.78 -14.66 -0.66
C TRP A 116 10.15 -15.45 0.48
N ALA A 117 8.91 -15.11 0.88
CA ALA A 117 8.20 -15.83 1.92
C ALA A 117 7.77 -17.27 1.52
N THR A 118 7.98 -17.68 0.27
CA THR A 118 7.68 -19.02 -0.24
C THR A 118 8.88 -19.94 -0.38
N GLU A 119 10.09 -19.43 -0.18
CA GLU A 119 11.35 -20.19 -0.16
C GLU A 119 11.74 -20.57 1.28
#